data_AF-A0A9W3FY62-F1
#
_entry.id   AF-A0A9W3FY62-F1
#
_cell.length_a   1.000
_cell.length_b   1.000
_cell.length_c   1.000
_cell.angle_alpha   90.00
_cell.angle_beta   90.00
_cell.angle_gamma   90.00
#
_symmetry.space_group_name_H-M   'P 1'
#
loop_
_entity.id
_entity.type
_entity.pdbx_description
1 polymer ?
#
loop_
_entity_poly.entity_id
_entity_poly.type
_entity_poly.pdbx_seq_one_letter_code
_entity_poly.pdbx_strand_id
1 'polypeptide(L)'
;MKKLPGGSLQLTNPQPSQTGLYHCQDNNSAFVVEYEVDFQDVTALHITHRDLGQKPLENGTLSLGGKELIFTHWEPWQDCNRCGGPGERKRLGYCYIEEPLEAPMPCWLYLGAEKVQYSRMRPELQVEACLTPCDHIKEINQPYFVFDIPQLGKLTNTMWLTCPLASIYR
;
A
#
# COMPACT_ATOMS: atom_id res chain seq x y z
N MET A 1 17.93 2.22 -8.78
CA MET A 1 17.03 3.08 -9.56
C MET A 1 17.59 3.21 -10.97
N LYS A 2 16.78 2.96 -12.00
CA LYS A 2 17.21 2.98 -13.41
C LYS A 2 16.21 3.78 -14.23
N LYS A 3 16.67 4.80 -14.95
CA LYS A 3 15.86 5.50 -15.96
C LYS A 3 15.75 4.59 -17.20
N LEU A 4 14.53 4.36 -17.67
CA LEU A 4 14.25 3.57 -18.88
C LEU A 4 14.06 4.49 -20.09
N PRO A 5 14.23 3.97 -21.32
CA PRO A 5 13.82 4.68 -22.53
C PRO A 5 12.35 5.11 -22.43
N GLY A 6 12.03 6.33 -22.86
CA GLY A 6 10.67 6.88 -22.78
C GLY A 6 10.34 7.62 -21.47
N GLY A 7 11.32 7.84 -20.58
CA GLY A 7 11.15 8.68 -19.39
C GLY A 7 10.62 7.95 -18.16
N SER A 8 10.35 6.65 -18.25
CA SER A 8 9.91 5.84 -17.11
C SER A 8 11.04 5.59 -16.11
N LEU A 9 10.68 5.45 -14.83
CA LEU A 9 11.60 5.12 -13.76
C LEU A 9 11.38 3.69 -13.25
N GLN A 10 12.43 2.88 -13.27
CA GLN A 10 12.42 1.56 -12.65
C GLN A 10 13.06 1.60 -11.27
N LEU A 11 12.28 1.21 -10.27
CA LEU A 11 12.72 0.98 -8.90
C LEU A 11 12.81 -0.52 -8.66
N THR A 12 13.95 -0.99 -8.13
CA THR A 12 14.20 -2.41 -7.87
C THR A 12 14.48 -2.55 -6.39
N ASN A 13 13.66 -3.35 -5.70
CA ASN A 13 13.72 -3.55 -4.25
C ASN A 13 13.78 -2.22 -3.46
N PRO A 14 12.79 -1.32 -3.63
CA PRO A 14 12.83 -0.01 -3.00
C PRO A 14 12.86 -0.14 -1.47
N GLN A 15 13.64 0.71 -0.82
CA GLN A 15 13.79 0.75 0.63
C GLN A 15 13.13 2.00 1.22
N PRO A 16 12.72 2.00 2.51
CA PRO A 16 12.17 3.19 3.16
C PRO A 16 13.05 4.44 3.07
N SER A 17 14.37 4.27 3.03
CA SER A 17 15.31 5.38 2.84
C SER A 17 15.24 6.05 1.46
N GLN A 18 14.48 5.48 0.53
CA GLN A 18 14.22 6.03 -0.80
C GLN A 18 12.87 6.72 -0.89
N THR A 19 12.13 6.83 0.22
CA THR A 19 10.93 7.66 0.31
C THR A 19 11.28 9.12 0.00
N GLY A 20 10.39 9.81 -0.71
CA GLY A 20 10.56 11.23 -1.01
C GLY A 20 9.82 11.68 -2.27
N LEU A 21 10.20 12.86 -2.74
CA LEU A 21 9.66 13.47 -3.95
C LEU A 21 10.42 12.96 -5.18
N TYR A 22 9.68 12.43 -6.15
CA TYR A 22 10.19 11.98 -7.43
C TYR A 22 9.72 12.93 -8.53
N HIS A 23 10.68 13.60 -9.15
CA HIS A 23 10.41 14.62 -10.15
C HIS A 23 10.59 14.07 -11.57
N CYS A 24 9.57 14.24 -12.42
CA CYS A 24 9.72 14.09 -13.86
C CYS A 24 10.10 15.45 -14.46
N GLN A 25 11.11 15.44 -15.32
CA GLN A 25 11.61 16.62 -16.01
C GLN A 25 11.64 16.37 -17.51
N ASP A 26 11.39 17.42 -18.29
CA ASP A 26 11.56 17.38 -19.74
C ASP A 26 13.05 17.52 -20.15
N ASN A 27 13.30 17.54 -21.46
CA ASN A 27 14.66 17.67 -22.00
C ASN A 27 15.34 19.00 -21.67
N ASN A 28 14.58 20.04 -21.31
CA ASN A 28 15.08 21.35 -20.90
C ASN A 28 15.17 21.49 -19.38
N SER A 29 15.05 20.37 -18.64
CA SER A 29 14.96 20.34 -17.18
C SER A 29 13.76 21.12 -16.61
N ALA A 30 12.75 21.39 -17.45
CA ALA A 30 11.51 21.96 -16.97
C ALA A 30 10.73 20.89 -16.18
N PHE A 31 10.18 21.30 -15.05
CA PHE A 31 9.42 20.44 -14.18
C PHE A 31 8.08 20.06 -14.82
N VAL A 32 7.81 18.75 -14.93
CA VAL A 32 6.57 18.24 -15.53
C VAL A 32 5.59 17.79 -14.47
N VAL A 33 6.05 16.93 -13.55
CA VAL A 33 5.19 16.36 -12.49
C VAL A 33 6.02 15.91 -11.30
N GLU A 34 5.41 15.99 -10.12
CA GLU A 34 5.90 15.42 -8.86
C GLU A 34 5.14 14.15 -8.51
N TYR A 35 5.85 13.20 -7.92
CA TYR A 35 5.26 12.08 -7.22
C TYR A 35 5.78 12.05 -5.79
N GLU A 36 4.89 12.13 -4.82
CA GLU A 36 5.20 11.80 -3.42
C GLU A 36 5.14 10.28 -3.28
N VAL A 37 6.26 9.65 -2.97
CA VAL A 37 6.34 8.19 -2.89
C VAL A 37 6.87 7.76 -1.53
N ASP A 38 6.04 7.05 -0.78
CA ASP A 38 6.35 6.44 0.52
C ASP A 38 6.64 4.95 0.37
N PHE A 39 7.81 4.50 0.81
CA PHE A 39 8.17 3.08 0.90
C PHE A 39 8.12 2.63 2.35
N GLN A 40 7.25 1.67 2.66
CA GLN A 40 7.17 1.04 3.98
C GLN A 40 7.74 -0.38 3.97
N ASP A 41 8.39 -0.76 5.07
CA ASP A 41 9.04 -2.06 5.20
C ASP A 41 8.06 -3.14 5.67
N VAL A 42 7.70 -4.05 4.76
CA VAL A 42 6.82 -5.18 5.04
C VAL A 42 7.44 -6.18 6.02
N THR A 43 8.76 -6.22 6.18
CA THR A 43 9.41 -7.11 7.15
C THR A 43 9.12 -6.70 8.60
N ALA A 44 8.71 -5.45 8.81
CA ALA A 44 8.30 -4.92 10.11
C ALA A 44 6.79 -5.01 10.39
N LEU A 45 6.00 -5.62 9.48
CA LEU A 45 4.53 -5.66 9.53
C LEU A 45 4.01 -6.17 10.88
N HIS A 46 3.13 -5.40 11.51
CA HIS A 46 2.43 -5.80 12.73
C HIS A 46 1.08 -6.43 12.38
N ILE A 47 0.91 -7.70 12.69
CA ILE A 47 -0.30 -8.47 12.34
C ILE A 47 -1.19 -8.63 13.57
N THR A 48 -2.47 -8.31 13.44
CA THR A 48 -3.46 -8.49 14.51
C THR A 48 -4.70 -9.22 14.02
N HIS A 49 -5.19 -10.16 14.83
CA HIS A 49 -6.42 -10.90 14.59
C HIS A 49 -7.55 -10.38 15.50
N ARG A 50 -8.57 -9.77 14.89
CA ARG A 50 -9.64 -9.09 15.64
C ARG A 50 -10.46 -10.05 16.49
N ASP A 51 -10.80 -11.24 15.96
CA ASP A 51 -11.62 -12.23 16.68
C ASP A 51 -10.88 -12.89 17.86
N LEU A 52 -9.55 -12.76 17.92
CA LEU A 52 -8.75 -13.21 19.06
C LEU A 52 -8.58 -12.11 20.12
N GLY A 53 -9.24 -10.96 19.94
CA GLY A 53 -9.11 -9.80 20.83
C GLY A 53 -7.77 -9.09 20.76
N GLN A 54 -6.94 -9.39 19.75
CA GLN A 54 -5.69 -8.67 19.52
C GLN A 54 -5.99 -7.25 19.05
N LYS A 55 -5.29 -6.28 19.63
CA LYS A 55 -5.48 -4.87 19.34
C LYS A 55 -4.37 -4.36 18.42
N PRO A 56 -4.71 -3.50 17.43
CA PRO A 56 -3.74 -2.73 16.67
C PRO A 56 -2.81 -1.88 17.51
N LEU A 57 -1.80 -1.30 16.87
CA LEU A 57 -0.90 -0.34 17.50
C LEU A 57 -1.68 0.90 18.00
N GLU A 58 -1.39 1.32 19.22
CA GLU A 58 -2.17 2.27 20.05
C GLU A 58 -2.09 3.80 19.77
N ASN A 59 -2.18 4.35 18.57
CA ASN A 59 -1.76 5.75 18.30
C ASN A 59 -0.47 6.18 19.07
N GLY A 60 -0.08 7.43 19.00
CA GLY A 60 1.09 7.90 19.74
C GLY A 60 1.33 9.36 19.46
N THR A 61 2.20 9.96 20.25
CA THR A 61 2.63 11.33 20.07
C THR A 61 4.11 11.34 19.75
N LEU A 62 4.52 12.10 18.73
CA LEU A 62 5.93 12.42 18.54
C LEU A 62 6.26 13.65 19.39
N SER A 63 7.55 13.87 19.67
CA SER A 63 8.02 15.04 20.41
C SER A 63 9.05 15.77 19.56
N LEU A 64 8.63 16.15 18.34
CA LEU A 64 9.47 16.84 17.36
C LEU A 64 9.39 18.36 17.47
N GLY A 65 8.65 18.87 18.46
CA GLY A 65 8.50 20.31 18.72
C GLY A 65 7.04 20.76 18.81
N GLY A 66 6.07 19.90 18.43
CA GLY A 66 4.65 20.16 18.48
C GLY A 66 3.82 19.04 19.14
N LYS A 67 2.59 18.86 18.66
CA LYS A 67 1.62 17.83 19.10
C LYS A 67 1.34 16.86 17.96
N GLU A 68 2.38 16.32 17.34
CA GLU A 68 2.23 15.41 16.22
C GLU A 68 1.64 14.08 16.68
N LEU A 69 0.57 13.63 16.03
CA LEU A 69 -0.04 12.31 16.28
C LEU A 69 0.45 11.32 15.23
N ILE A 70 1.04 10.23 15.70
CA ILE A 70 1.41 9.09 14.85
C ILE A 70 0.34 8.01 14.99
N PHE A 71 -0.25 7.59 13.88
CA PHE A 71 -1.36 6.65 13.87
C PHE A 71 -1.34 5.78 12.61
N THR A 72 -2.27 4.84 12.56
CA THR A 72 -2.40 3.92 11.43
C THR A 72 -3.55 4.38 10.55
N HIS A 73 -3.24 4.78 9.33
CA HIS A 73 -4.25 5.03 8.31
C HIS A 73 -4.64 3.69 7.70
N TRP A 74 -5.89 3.27 7.92
CA TRP A 74 -6.39 1.98 7.45
C TRP A 74 -6.99 2.09 6.06
N GLU A 75 -6.56 1.20 5.18
CA GLU A 75 -7.28 0.92 3.95
C GLU A 75 -8.63 0.25 4.25
N PRO A 76 -9.57 0.31 3.30
CA PRO A 76 -10.80 -0.44 3.39
C PRO A 76 -10.55 -1.94 3.60
N TRP A 77 -11.50 -2.60 4.28
CA TRP A 77 -11.50 -4.05 4.31
C TRP A 77 -11.65 -4.62 2.91
N GLN A 78 -10.84 -5.64 2.62
CA GLN A 78 -11.08 -6.52 1.48
C GLN A 78 -12.44 -7.19 1.60
N ASP A 79 -12.95 -7.61 0.44
CA ASP A 79 -14.04 -8.56 0.39
C ASP A 79 -13.68 -9.85 1.12
N CYS A 80 -14.71 -10.54 1.63
CA CYS A 80 -14.52 -11.82 2.27
C CYS A 80 -13.94 -12.82 1.26
N ASN A 81 -12.90 -13.56 1.64
CA ASN A 81 -12.26 -14.52 0.73
C ASN A 81 -13.18 -15.70 0.34
N ARG A 82 -14.31 -15.86 1.04
CA ARG A 82 -15.30 -16.91 0.80
C ARG A 82 -16.71 -16.43 1.16
N CYS A 83 -17.68 -16.86 0.38
CA CYS A 83 -19.11 -16.73 0.68
C CYS A 83 -19.74 -18.07 1.08
N GLY A 84 -20.92 -18.03 1.68
CA GLY A 84 -21.72 -19.21 2.03
C GLY A 84 -21.17 -20.05 3.19
N GLY A 85 -20.10 -19.59 3.84
CA GLY A 85 -19.48 -20.23 4.99
C GLY A 85 -18.44 -19.33 5.63
N PRO A 86 -17.79 -19.78 6.73
CA PRO A 86 -16.75 -19.01 7.40
C PRO A 86 -15.62 -18.68 6.43
N GLY A 87 -15.30 -17.39 6.35
CA GLY A 87 -14.19 -16.84 5.58
C GLY A 87 -13.36 -15.87 6.42
N GLU A 88 -12.40 -15.26 5.76
CA GLU A 88 -11.47 -14.29 6.33
C GLU A 88 -11.38 -13.07 5.41
N ARG A 89 -11.27 -11.88 5.99
CA ARG A 89 -10.95 -10.64 5.27
C ARG A 89 -9.82 -9.92 5.97
N LYS A 90 -9.15 -9.05 5.21
CA LYS A 90 -7.95 -8.35 5.63
C LYS A 90 -8.03 -6.87 5.28
N ARG A 91 -7.31 -6.04 6.02
CA ARG A 91 -7.00 -4.67 5.61
C ARG A 91 -5.56 -4.32 5.97
N LEU A 92 -4.94 -3.54 5.10
CA LEU A 92 -3.63 -2.96 5.36
C LEU A 92 -3.80 -1.62 6.07
N GLY A 93 -2.85 -1.31 6.94
CA GLY A 93 -2.72 -0.03 7.60
C GLY A 93 -1.31 0.50 7.39
N TYR A 94 -1.20 1.77 7.07
CA TYR A 94 0.07 2.44 6.85
C TYR A 94 0.32 3.46 7.95
N CYS A 95 1.60 3.69 8.27
CA CYS A 95 1.97 4.69 9.26
C CYS A 95 1.76 6.11 8.71
N TYR A 96 0.98 6.92 9.42
CA TYR A 96 0.75 8.33 9.13
C TYR A 96 1.04 9.21 10.36
N ILE A 97 1.43 10.46 10.08
CA ILE A 97 1.61 11.52 11.07
C ILE A 97 0.65 12.65 10.72
N GLU A 98 -0.01 13.19 11.73
CA GLU A 98 -0.87 14.37 11.61
C GLU A 98 -0.40 15.45 12.57
N GLU A 99 -0.27 16.66 12.03
CA GLU A 99 -0.11 17.89 12.80
C GLU A 99 -1.45 18.62 12.95
N PRO A 100 -1.63 19.43 14.01
CA PRO A 100 -2.81 20.27 14.13
C PRO A 100 -2.98 21.17 12.90
N LEU A 101 -4.17 21.11 12.28
CA LEU A 101 -4.59 21.93 11.13
C LEU A 101 -3.98 21.55 9.77
N GLU A 102 -3.19 20.46 9.70
CA GLU A 102 -2.63 19.95 8.45
C GLU A 102 -3.25 18.62 8.03
N ALA A 103 -3.07 18.26 6.76
CA ALA A 103 -3.49 16.94 6.27
C ALA A 103 -2.52 15.85 6.78
N PRO A 104 -3.02 14.67 7.15
CA PRO A 104 -2.14 13.56 7.52
C PRO A 104 -1.20 13.17 6.38
N MET A 105 0.06 12.91 6.71
CA MET A 105 1.09 12.51 5.75
C MET A 105 1.73 11.16 6.14
N PRO A 106 2.20 10.35 5.18
CA PRO A 106 2.93 9.13 5.47
C PRO A 106 4.17 9.38 6.33
N CYS A 107 4.43 8.49 7.29
CA CYS A 107 5.47 8.70 8.30
C CYS A 107 6.87 8.92 7.72
N TRP A 108 7.26 8.20 6.66
CA TRP A 108 8.60 8.37 6.08
C TRP A 108 8.71 9.63 5.23
N LEU A 109 7.61 10.11 4.63
CA LEU A 109 7.59 11.40 3.95
C LEU A 109 7.69 12.55 4.95
N TYR A 110 6.94 12.49 6.06
CA TYR A 110 6.94 13.52 7.09
C TYR A 110 8.31 13.67 7.78
N LEU A 111 8.95 12.55 8.17
CA LEU A 111 10.25 12.58 8.86
C LEU A 111 11.45 12.79 7.93
N GLY A 112 11.27 12.54 6.62
CA GLY A 112 12.33 12.67 5.63
C GLY A 112 13.59 11.86 5.97
N ALA A 113 14.74 12.52 5.96
CA ALA A 113 16.04 11.90 6.22
C ALA A 113 16.38 11.74 7.71
N GLU A 114 15.49 12.18 8.62
CA GLU A 114 15.70 11.97 10.05
C GLU A 114 15.62 10.49 10.39
N LYS A 115 16.74 9.93 10.89
CA LYS A 115 16.90 8.50 11.21
C LYS A 115 16.19 8.09 12.50
N VAL A 116 15.16 8.81 12.94
CA VAL A 116 14.44 8.45 14.16
C VAL A 116 13.43 7.36 13.81
N GLN A 117 13.88 6.12 13.85
CA GLN A 117 12.99 4.97 13.75
C GLN A 117 12.17 4.87 15.04
N TYR A 118 10.98 5.45 15.03
CA TYR A 118 10.00 5.20 16.08
C TYR A 118 9.48 3.76 15.93
N SER A 119 9.35 3.04 17.04
CA SER A 119 8.88 1.64 17.04
C SER A 119 7.50 1.48 16.37
N ARG A 120 6.71 2.55 16.36
CA ARG A 120 5.38 2.65 15.75
C ARG A 120 5.40 2.84 14.22
N MET A 121 6.54 3.17 13.60
CA MET A 121 6.68 3.34 12.15
C MET A 121 6.75 2.00 11.41
N ARG A 122 5.70 1.19 11.57
CA ARG A 122 5.54 -0.07 10.88
C ARG A 122 4.14 -0.13 10.28
N PRO A 123 4.00 -0.72 9.09
CA PRO A 123 2.68 -1.01 8.56
C PRO A 123 1.99 -2.05 9.45
N GLU A 124 0.66 -2.07 9.38
CA GLU A 124 -0.18 -3.05 10.06
C GLU A 124 -0.99 -3.88 9.06
N LEU A 125 -1.28 -5.13 9.44
CA LEU A 125 -2.27 -5.97 8.78
C LEU A 125 -3.27 -6.42 9.82
N GLN A 126 -4.54 -6.09 9.60
CA GLN A 126 -5.61 -6.61 10.43
C GLN A 126 -6.33 -7.72 9.68
N VAL A 127 -6.61 -8.80 10.42
CA VAL A 127 -7.33 -9.97 9.94
C VAL A 127 -8.60 -10.15 10.79
N GLU A 128 -9.71 -10.47 10.13
CA GLU A 128 -10.94 -10.86 10.83
C GLU A 128 -11.73 -11.91 10.06
N ALA A 129 -12.48 -12.72 10.81
CA ALA A 129 -13.45 -13.64 10.28
C ALA A 129 -14.61 -12.87 9.64
N CYS A 130 -15.14 -13.43 8.56
CA CYS A 130 -16.32 -12.90 7.90
C CYS A 130 -17.25 -14.04 7.50
N LEU A 131 -18.54 -13.72 7.43
CA LEU A 131 -19.58 -14.61 6.92
C LEU A 131 -20.47 -13.79 5.99
N THR A 132 -20.36 -14.07 4.69
CA THR A 132 -21.10 -13.34 3.66
C THR A 132 -21.92 -14.31 2.80
N PRO A 133 -23.14 -13.94 2.38
CA PRO A 133 -23.91 -14.74 1.44
C PRO A 133 -23.24 -14.72 0.05
N CYS A 134 -23.43 -15.77 -0.74
CA CYS A 134 -22.93 -15.79 -2.12
C CYS A 134 -23.81 -14.93 -3.02
N ASP A 135 -23.17 -14.07 -3.80
CA ASP A 135 -23.80 -13.26 -4.84
C ASP A 135 -23.20 -13.64 -6.20
N HIS A 136 -23.81 -14.64 -6.83
CA HIS A 136 -23.38 -15.17 -8.13
C HIS A 136 -23.41 -14.12 -9.26
N ILE A 137 -24.16 -13.03 -9.11
CA ILE A 137 -24.25 -11.98 -10.13
C ILE A 137 -22.97 -11.12 -10.13
N LYS A 138 -22.39 -10.85 -8.96
CA LYS A 138 -21.11 -10.14 -8.84
C LYS A 138 -19.91 -10.97 -9.28
N GLU A 139 -19.94 -12.28 -9.06
CA GLU A 139 -18.88 -13.20 -9.52
C GLU A 139 -18.77 -13.26 -11.05
N ILE A 140 -19.88 -13.08 -11.77
CA ILE A 140 -19.91 -13.05 -13.24
C ILE A 140 -19.53 -11.66 -13.78
N ASN A 141 -19.88 -10.60 -13.05
CA ASN A 141 -19.59 -9.20 -13.43
C ASN A 141 -18.27 -8.69 -12.81
N GLN A 142 -17.19 -9.46 -12.95
CA GLN A 142 -15.87 -8.96 -12.56
C GLN A 142 -15.38 -7.90 -13.57
N PRO A 143 -14.69 -6.84 -13.12
CA PRO A 143 -14.13 -5.85 -14.02
C PRO A 143 -13.10 -6.50 -14.96
N TYR A 144 -13.15 -6.12 -16.23
CA TYR A 144 -12.22 -6.62 -17.24
C TYR A 144 -10.78 -6.23 -16.86
N PHE A 145 -9.86 -7.19 -16.87
CA PHE A 145 -8.43 -6.91 -16.80
C PHE A 145 -7.93 -6.67 -18.22
N VAL A 146 -7.61 -5.42 -18.54
CA VAL A 146 -6.99 -5.08 -19.83
C VAL A 146 -5.50 -5.37 -19.73
N PHE A 147 -5.02 -6.28 -20.56
CA PHE A 147 -3.60 -6.62 -20.67
C PHE A 147 -3.10 -6.20 -22.04
N ASP A 148 -2.19 -5.23 -22.07
CA ASP A 148 -1.57 -4.76 -23.31
C ASP A 148 -0.18 -5.37 -23.48
N ILE A 149 0.06 -5.99 -24.64
CA ILE A 149 1.39 -6.50 -25.02
C ILE A 149 2.16 -5.35 -25.66
N PRO A 150 3.28 -4.89 -25.07
CA PRO A 150 3.99 -3.71 -25.55
C PRO A 150 4.73 -3.90 -26.88
N GLN A 151 4.84 -5.13 -27.40
CA GLN A 151 5.52 -5.42 -28.67
C GLN A 151 4.58 -6.11 -29.67
N LEU A 152 4.23 -5.37 -30.73
CA LEU A 152 3.52 -5.89 -31.89
C LEU A 152 4.37 -6.99 -32.55
N GLY A 153 3.99 -8.27 -32.37
CA GLY A 153 4.59 -9.40 -33.11
C GLY A 153 5.41 -10.40 -32.31
N LYS A 154 5.63 -10.22 -31.00
CA LYS A 154 6.14 -11.29 -30.12
C LYS A 154 5.02 -11.83 -29.25
N LEU A 155 4.28 -12.80 -29.77
CA LEU A 155 3.41 -13.64 -28.94
C LEU A 155 4.31 -14.43 -27.96
N THR A 156 4.43 -13.98 -26.73
CA THR A 156 4.86 -14.87 -25.65
C THR A 156 3.73 -15.86 -25.42
N ASN A 157 3.99 -17.13 -25.76
CA ASN A 157 3.00 -18.14 -26.16
C ASN A 157 2.07 -18.70 -25.08
N THR A 158 1.98 -18.13 -23.88
CA THR A 158 1.04 -18.63 -22.86
C THR A 158 0.82 -17.62 -21.76
N MET A 159 -0.45 -17.32 -21.47
CA MET A 159 -0.87 -16.61 -20.26
C MET A 159 -1.66 -17.57 -19.39
N TRP A 160 -1.20 -17.78 -18.16
CA TRP A 160 -1.87 -18.61 -17.17
C TRP A 160 -2.60 -17.71 -16.20
N LEU A 161 -3.93 -17.69 -16.27
CA LEU A 161 -4.76 -17.08 -15.24
C LEU A 161 -5.07 -18.18 -14.21
N THR A 162 -4.32 -18.19 -13.12
CA THR A 162 -4.67 -18.99 -11.95
C THR A 162 -5.69 -18.22 -11.12
N CYS A 163 -6.76 -18.88 -10.67
CA CYS A 163 -7.64 -18.33 -9.64
C CYS A 163 -6.76 -17.84 -8.49
N PRO A 164 -6.80 -16.54 -8.13
CA PRO A 164 -5.97 -16.05 -7.05
C PRO A 164 -6.43 -16.72 -5.75
N LEU A 165 -5.63 -17.65 -5.25
CA LEU A 165 -5.74 -18.16 -3.88
C LEU A 165 -5.29 -17.08 -2.86
N ALA A 166 -4.71 -15.97 -3.35
CA ALA A 166 -4.23 -14.86 -2.56
C ALA A 166 -4.98 -13.57 -2.93
N SER A 167 -5.49 -12.88 -1.91
CA SER A 167 -6.15 -11.58 -2.06
C SER A 167 -5.22 -10.58 -2.73
N ILE A 168 -5.63 -10.04 -3.88
CA ILE A 168 -5.02 -8.82 -4.41
C ILE A 168 -5.48 -7.70 -3.46
N TYR A 169 -4.55 -7.12 -2.70
CA TYR A 169 -4.81 -5.90 -1.95
C TYR A 169 -5.08 -4.80 -2.98
N ARG A 170 -6.33 -4.35 -3.04
CA ARG A 170 -6.73 -3.16 -3.80
C ARG A 170 -6.54 -1.93 -2.94
#